data_AF-A0A3B0BIX8-F1
#
_entry.id   AF-A0A3B0BIX8-F1
#
_cell.length_a   1.000
_cell.length_b   1.000
_cell.length_c   1.000
_cell.angle_alpha   90.00
_cell.angle_beta   90.00
_cell.angle_gamma   90.00
#
_symmetry.space_group_name_H-M   'P 1'
#
loop_
_entity.id
_entity.type
_entity.pdbx_description
1 polymer ?
#
loop_
_entity_poly.entity_id
_entity_poly.type
_entity_poly.pdbx_seq_one_letter_code
_entity_poly.pdbx_strand_id
1 'polypeptide(L)'
;MLLAVIVGFAVVNGIAEEFLYRGFLLTELRTLLGTAPAVVLQAVVFGVAHLSGFPSGWPGAAMAAAWGIVLGVIRIRSEGILAAWVAHLVADSAIGAIGVFLLF
;
A
#
# COMPACT_ATOMS: atom_id res chain seq x y z
N MET A 1 11.74 -10.11 -19.59
CA MET A 1 10.90 -11.11 -18.90
C MET A 1 10.68 -10.75 -17.43
N LEU A 2 11.74 -10.46 -16.66
CA LEU A 2 11.65 -10.11 -15.23
C LEU A 2 10.79 -8.86 -14.93
N LEU A 3 10.94 -7.77 -15.68
CA LEU A 3 10.10 -6.56 -15.51
C LEU A 3 8.60 -6.84 -15.69
N ALA A 4 8.23 -7.70 -16.64
CA ALA A 4 6.83 -8.06 -16.85
C ALA A 4 6.25 -8.85 -15.67
N VAL A 5 7.07 -9.70 -15.03
CA VAL A 5 6.68 -10.43 -13.81
C VAL A 5 6.49 -9.46 -12.65
N ILE A 6 7.39 -8.50 -12.47
CA ILE A 6 7.28 -7.46 -11.42
C ILE A 6 6.00 -6.67 -11.57
N VAL A 7 5.73 -6.14 -12.77
CA VAL A 7 4.51 -5.36 -13.04
C VAL A 7 3.26 -6.23 -12.88
N GLY A 8 3.29 -7.48 -13.36
CA GLY A 8 2.17 -8.40 -13.20
C GLY A 8 1.85 -8.70 -11.74
N PHE A 9 2.87 -8.91 -10.92
CA PHE A 9 2.72 -9.06 -9.47
C PHE A 9 2.17 -7.77 -8.84
N ALA A 10 2.76 -6.61 -9.15
CA ALA A 10 2.35 -5.31 -8.60
C ALA A 10 0.87 -4.97 -8.92
N VAL A 11 0.40 -5.34 -10.11
CA VAL A 11 -1.03 -5.20 -10.49
C VAL A 11 -1.92 -5.98 -9.54
N VAL A 12 -1.66 -7.28 -9.37
CA VAL A 12 -2.52 -8.16 -8.56
C VAL A 12 -2.38 -7.84 -7.07
N ASN A 13 -1.15 -7.61 -6.60
CA ASN A 13 -0.86 -7.26 -5.21
C ASN A 13 -1.54 -5.95 -4.81
N GLY A 14 -1.34 -4.90 -5.63
CA GLY A 14 -1.98 -3.62 -5.41
C GLY A 14 -3.50 -3.73 -5.35
N ILE A 15 -4.14 -4.52 -6.24
CA ILE A 15 -5.60 -4.71 -6.19
C ILE A 15 -5.99 -5.31 -4.82
N ALA A 16 -5.39 -6.43 -4.44
CA ALA A 16 -5.75 -7.13 -3.21
C ALA A 16 -5.56 -6.25 -1.97
N GLU A 17 -4.43 -5.55 -1.88
CA GLU A 17 -4.13 -4.67 -0.75
C GLU A 17 -5.02 -3.43 -0.71
N GLU A 18 -5.25 -2.76 -1.84
CA GLU A 18 -6.15 -1.60 -1.86
C GLU A 18 -7.58 -1.99 -1.46
N PHE A 19 -8.09 -3.13 -1.96
CA PHE A 19 -9.42 -3.59 -1.58
C PHE A 19 -9.52 -3.88 -0.08
N LEU A 20 -8.55 -4.58 0.50
CA LEU A 20 -8.57 -4.94 1.91
C LEU A 20 -8.41 -3.71 2.81
N TYR A 21 -7.38 -2.89 2.56
CA TYR A 21 -7.02 -1.82 3.48
C TYR A 21 -7.79 -0.53 3.21
N ARG A 22 -7.97 -0.12 1.94
CA ARG A 22 -8.60 1.17 1.58
C ARG A 22 -10.08 1.01 1.23
N GLY A 23 -10.48 -0.16 0.70
CA GLY A 23 -11.86 -0.52 0.41
C GLY A 23 -12.64 -0.92 1.65
N PHE A 24 -12.14 -1.90 2.41
CA PHE A 24 -12.81 -2.44 3.58
C PHE A 24 -12.35 -1.76 4.88
N LEU A 25 -11.10 -1.97 5.32
CA LEU A 25 -10.65 -1.57 6.67
C LEU A 25 -10.80 -0.05 6.93
N LEU A 26 -10.34 0.78 6.00
CA LEU A 26 -10.47 2.24 6.13
C LEU A 26 -11.95 2.67 6.16
N THR A 27 -12.81 2.05 5.34
CA THR A 27 -14.23 2.38 5.30
C THR A 27 -14.89 2.09 6.65
N GLU A 28 -14.66 0.91 7.21
CA GLU A 28 -15.22 0.52 8.52
C GLU A 28 -14.64 1.36 9.66
N LEU A 29 -13.32 1.60 9.69
CA LEU A 29 -12.73 2.44 10.73
C LEU A 29 -13.25 3.88 10.70
N ARG A 30 -13.59 4.41 9.52
CA ARG A 30 -14.14 5.77 9.40
C ARG A 30 -15.53 5.88 9.99
N THR A 31 -16.39 4.86 9.86
CA THR A 31 -17.73 4.88 10.45
C THR A 31 -17.67 4.86 11.97
N LEU A 32 -16.65 4.22 12.54
CA LEU A 32 -16.45 4.07 13.98
C LEU A 32 -15.69 5.24 14.63
N LEU A 33 -14.66 5.77 13.97
CA LEU A 33 -13.66 6.66 14.59
C LEU A 33 -13.53 8.02 13.90
N GLY A 34 -14.13 8.20 12.72
CA GLY A 34 -13.90 9.37 11.88
C GLY A 34 -12.59 9.28 11.07
N THR A 35 -12.35 10.28 10.21
CA THR A 35 -11.36 10.17 9.13
C THR A 35 -9.91 10.06 9.60
N ALA A 36 -9.43 10.98 10.43
CA ALA A 36 -8.01 11.05 10.81
C ALA A 36 -7.53 9.78 11.56
N PRO A 37 -8.18 9.32 12.65
CA PRO A 37 -7.76 8.10 13.34
C PRO A 37 -7.94 6.85 12.47
N ALA A 38 -8.95 6.80 11.60
CA ALA A 38 -9.13 5.68 10.68
C ALA A 38 -7.96 5.54 9.69
N VAL A 39 -7.49 6.65 9.11
CA VAL A 39 -6.31 6.66 8.22
C VAL A 39 -5.07 6.18 8.97
N VAL A 40 -4.82 6.69 10.17
CA VAL A 40 -3.65 6.31 10.97
C VAL A 40 -3.68 4.82 11.33
N LEU A 41 -4.80 4.32 11.86
CA LEU A 41 -4.90 2.92 12.27
C LEU A 41 -4.83 1.96 11.08
N GLN A 42 -5.51 2.26 9.98
CA GLN A 42 -5.40 1.49 8.75
C GLN A 42 -3.95 1.43 8.26
N ALA A 43 -3.24 2.55 8.28
CA ALA A 43 -1.86 2.62 7.83
C ALA A 43 -0.90 1.84 8.75
N VAL A 44 -1.12 1.86 10.08
CA VAL A 44 -0.34 1.05 11.03
C VAL A 44 -0.56 -0.44 10.77
N VAL A 45 -1.81 -0.89 10.60
CA VAL A 45 -2.10 -2.31 10.31
C VAL A 45 -1.46 -2.73 8.98
N PHE A 46 -1.50 -1.85 7.97
CA PHE A 46 -0.81 -2.05 6.69
C PHE A 46 0.71 -2.21 6.88
N GLY A 47 1.35 -1.32 7.64
CA GLY A 47 2.78 -1.42 7.92
C GLY A 47 3.17 -2.68 8.70
N VAL A 48 2.38 -3.09 9.70
CA VAL A 48 2.64 -4.32 10.47
C VAL A 48 2.59 -5.55 9.57
N ALA A 49 1.67 -5.60 8.60
CA ALA A 49 1.61 -6.69 7.63
C ALA A 49 2.88 -6.80 6.75
N HIS A 50 3.67 -5.73 6.66
CA HIS A 50 4.91 -5.68 5.89
C HIS A 50 6.17 -6.05 6.71
N LEU A 51 6.06 -6.42 7.99
CA LEU A 51 7.22 -6.82 8.80
C LEU A 51 8.04 -7.95 8.16
N SER A 52 7.36 -8.91 7.52
CA SER A 52 7.96 -10.00 6.76
C SER A 52 7.79 -9.83 5.24
N GLY A 53 7.30 -8.66 4.80
CA GLY A 53 7.09 -8.32 3.40
C GLY A 53 8.33 -7.69 2.76
N PHE A 54 8.13 -6.97 1.65
CA PHE A 54 9.18 -6.25 0.95
C PHE A 54 8.78 -4.77 0.78
N PRO A 55 9.62 -3.80 1.21
CA PRO A 55 10.86 -3.95 1.96
C PRO A 55 10.62 -4.59 3.35
N SER A 56 11.57 -5.40 3.84
CA SER A 56 11.39 -6.22 5.04
C SER A 56 11.83 -5.54 6.34
N GLY A 57 11.35 -6.06 7.47
CA GLY A 57 11.76 -5.66 8.81
C GLY A 57 11.13 -4.34 9.28
N TRP A 58 11.54 -3.86 10.45
CA TRP A 58 11.00 -2.63 11.04
C TRP A 58 11.12 -1.39 10.16
N PRO A 59 12.25 -1.14 9.45
CA PRO A 59 12.32 -0.01 8.52
C PRO A 59 11.31 -0.13 7.38
N GLY A 60 11.16 -1.34 6.82
CA GLY A 60 10.20 -1.62 5.75
C GLY A 60 8.75 -1.45 6.21
N ALA A 61 8.40 -1.96 7.39
CA ALA A 61 7.09 -1.76 8.01
C ALA A 61 6.78 -0.27 8.26
N ALA A 62 7.78 0.52 8.70
CA ALA A 62 7.61 1.95 8.89
C ALA A 62 7.41 2.71 7.56
N MET A 63 8.16 2.33 6.52
CA MET A 63 7.97 2.87 5.17
C MET A 63 6.58 2.53 4.62
N ALA A 64 6.15 1.27 4.77
CA ALA A 64 4.83 0.82 4.36
C ALA A 64 3.73 1.56 5.13
N ALA A 65 3.87 1.78 6.43
CA ALA A 65 2.91 2.57 7.21
C ALA A 65 2.85 4.03 6.71
N ALA A 66 4.00 4.68 6.48
CA ALA A 66 4.04 6.03 5.95
C ALA A 66 3.37 6.13 4.56
N TRP A 67 3.63 5.15 3.68
CA TRP A 67 2.97 5.05 2.40
C TRP A 67 1.46 4.77 2.51
N GLY A 68 1.06 3.93 3.47
CA GLY A 68 -0.32 3.64 3.80
C GLY A 68 -1.10 4.90 4.21
N ILE A 69 -0.48 5.85 4.90
CA ILE A 69 -1.09 7.16 5.20
C ILE A 69 -1.36 7.92 3.90
N VAL A 70 -0.37 8.00 3.00
CA VAL A 70 -0.49 8.70 1.71
C VAL A 70 -1.62 8.09 0.87
N LEU A 71 -1.64 6.78 0.72
CA LEU A 71 -2.68 6.05 -0.02
C LEU A 71 -4.06 6.22 0.63
N GLY A 72 -4.14 6.19 1.97
CA GLY A 72 -5.35 6.48 2.71
C GLY A 72 -5.88 7.88 2.40
N VAL A 73 -5.02 8.91 2.40
CA VAL A 73 -5.41 10.28 2.04
C VAL A 73 -5.88 10.39 0.58
N ILE A 74 -5.18 9.74 -0.36
CA ILE A 74 -5.59 9.68 -1.77
C ILE A 74 -6.98 9.04 -1.90
N ARG A 75 -7.22 7.93 -1.19
CA ARG A 75 -8.54 7.29 -1.14
C ARG A 75 -9.61 8.26 -0.63
N ILE A 76 -9.37 8.99 0.46
CA ILE A 76 -10.34 9.95 0.99
C ILE A 76 -10.65 11.05 -0.03
N ARG A 77 -9.62 11.63 -0.66
CA ARG A 77 -9.79 12.78 -1.57
C ARG A 77 -10.37 12.43 -2.93
N SER A 78 -10.12 11.22 -3.40
CA SER A 78 -10.60 10.77 -4.72
C SER A 78 -11.98 10.12 -4.67
N GLU A 79 -12.49 9.79 -3.48
CA GLU A 79 -13.75 9.05 -3.28
C GLU A 79 -13.83 7.70 -4.02
N GLY A 80 -12.73 7.25 -4.66
CA GLY A 80 -12.53 5.94 -5.28
C GLY A 80 -11.30 5.23 -4.75
N ILE A 81 -11.09 3.97 -5.15
CA ILE A 81 -9.84 3.23 -4.86
C ILE A 81 -8.85 3.27 -6.05
N LEU A 82 -9.31 3.67 -7.24
CA LEU A 82 -8.51 3.64 -8.47
C LEU A 82 -7.25 4.50 -8.37
N ALA A 83 -7.36 5.73 -7.85
CA ALA A 83 -6.22 6.63 -7.74
C ALA A 83 -5.16 6.11 -6.75
N ALA A 84 -5.60 5.52 -5.62
CA ALA A 84 -4.70 4.89 -4.67
C ALA A 84 -4.03 3.66 -5.30
N TRP A 85 -4.80 2.83 -6.00
CA TRP A 85 -4.29 1.66 -6.70
C TRP A 85 -3.24 2.00 -7.77
N VAL A 86 -3.49 3.01 -8.60
CA VAL A 86 -2.50 3.44 -9.60
C VAL A 86 -1.22 3.94 -8.93
N ALA A 87 -1.33 4.73 -7.86
CA ALA A 87 -0.17 5.20 -7.10
C ALA A 87 0.62 4.03 -6.49
N HIS A 88 -0.09 3.04 -5.95
CA HIS A 88 0.50 1.84 -5.37
C HIS A 88 1.21 0.98 -6.43
N LEU A 89 0.55 0.71 -7.56
CA LEU A 89 1.12 -0.02 -8.70
C LEU A 89 2.45 0.60 -9.16
N VAL A 90 2.51 1.93 -9.26
CA VAL A 90 3.73 2.65 -9.64
C VAL A 90 4.82 2.47 -8.59
N ALA A 91 4.48 2.59 -7.30
CA ALA A 91 5.43 2.40 -6.21
C ALA A 91 6.01 0.98 -6.20
N ASP A 92 5.16 -0.04 -6.27
CA ASP A 92 5.57 -1.46 -6.26
C ASP A 92 6.42 -1.80 -7.48
N SER A 93 6.04 -1.30 -8.66
CA SER A 93 6.81 -1.50 -9.88
C SER A 93 8.21 -0.86 -9.78
N ALA A 94 8.30 0.34 -9.21
CA ALA A 94 9.58 1.03 -8.99
C ALA A 94 10.44 0.32 -7.95
N ILE A 95 9.86 -0.06 -6.81
CA ILE A 95 10.54 -0.80 -5.73
C ILE A 95 11.07 -2.13 -6.27
N GLY A 96 10.27 -2.89 -7.01
CA GLY A 96 10.68 -4.16 -7.60
C GLY A 96 11.81 -3.99 -8.62
N ALA A 97 11.73 -2.99 -9.49
CA ALA A 97 12.78 -2.70 -10.47
C ALA A 97 14.10 -2.28 -9.82
N ILE A 98 14.05 -1.39 -8.83
CA ILE A 98 15.23 -0.94 -8.06
C ILE A 98 15.81 -2.12 -7.28
N GLY A 99 14.96 -2.93 -6.62
CA GLY A 99 15.40 -4.09 -5.85
C GLY A 99 16.16 -5.09 -6.72
N VAL A 100 15.67 -5.38 -7.92
CA VAL A 100 16.40 -6.22 -8.89
C VAL A 100 17.72 -5.57 -9.30
N PHE A 101 17.74 -4.28 -9.61
CA PHE A 101 18.97 -3.59 -10.03
C PHE A 101 20.05 -3.53 -8.94
N LEU A 102 19.67 -3.51 -7.65
CA LEU A 102 20.62 -3.46 -6.54
C LEU A 102 21.14 -4.84 -6.12
N LEU A 103 20.41 -5.91 -6.45
CA LEU A 103 20.72 -7.28 -6.04
C LEU A 103 21.40 -8.12 -7.14
N PHE A 104 21.56 -7.56 -8.34
CA PHE A 104 22.21 -8.17 -9.51
C PHE A 104 23.16 -7.17 -10.17
#